data_AF-A0A5Q4T2D7-F1
#
_entry.id   AF-A0A5Q4T2D7-F1
#
_cell.length_a   1.000
_cell.length_b   1.000
_cell.length_c   1.000
_cell.angle_alpha   90.00
_cell.angle_beta   90.00
_cell.angle_gamma   90.00
#
_symmetry.space_group_name_H-M   'P 1'
#
loop_
_entity.id
_entity.type
_entity.pdbx_description
1 polymer ?
#
loop_
_entity_poly.entity_id
_entity_poly.type
_entity_poly.pdbx_seq_one_letter_code
_entity_poly.pdbx_strand_id
1 'polypeptide(L)'
;MTVIAVRPQPPGTPPALVLDRAQDRPAAAVLVLHGGRADGLAPPSALSLAGARMRPFTSGIARATAGHGIVVGRVRYIHRGWNGERADAARDAARALDELAAACGSVPVVLVGHSMGGRAALSAAAHPQVRGVVAL
;
A
#
# COMPACT_ATOMS: atom_id res chain seq x y z
N MET A 1 -17.29 -10.61 -14.39
CA MET A 1 -16.63 -9.53 -13.62
C MET A 1 -17.30 -9.48 -12.26
N THR A 2 -16.75 -10.21 -11.28
CA THR A 2 -17.24 -10.14 -9.89
C THR A 2 -16.28 -9.24 -9.14
N VAL A 3 -16.77 -8.06 -8.76
CA VAL A 3 -16.00 -7.13 -7.93
C VAL A 3 -15.80 -7.81 -6.57
N ILE A 4 -14.55 -8.07 -6.19
CA ILE A 4 -14.21 -8.47 -4.82
C ILE A 4 -14.58 -7.29 -3.92
N ALA A 5 -15.72 -7.41 -3.24
CA ALA A 5 -16.21 -6.40 -2.33
C ALA A 5 -15.33 -6.41 -1.06
N VAL A 6 -14.54 -5.36 -0.88
CA VAL A 6 -13.90 -5.05 0.40
C VAL A 6 -15.01 -4.96 1.46
N ARG A 7 -14.93 -5.77 2.53
CA ARG A 7 -15.89 -5.68 3.65
C ARG A 7 -15.92 -4.25 4.22
N PRO A 8 -17.09 -3.73 4.62
CA PRO A 8 -17.19 -2.38 5.17
C PRO A 8 -16.44 -2.26 6.51
N GLN A 9 -15.62 -1.21 6.62
CA GLN A 9 -14.90 -0.76 7.82
C GLN A 9 -15.83 0.02 8.78
N PRO A 10 -15.46 0.17 10.07
CA PRO A 10 -16.18 1.05 11.00
C PRO A 10 -16.26 2.48 10.44
N PRO A 11 -17.36 3.21 10.70
CA PRO A 11 -17.59 4.52 10.11
C PRO A 11 -16.48 5.51 10.50
N GLY A 12 -15.85 6.14 9.50
CA GLY A 12 -15.05 7.37 9.69
C GLY A 12 -13.60 7.37 9.17
N THR A 13 -12.97 6.22 8.93
CA THR A 13 -11.59 6.17 8.42
C THR A 13 -11.55 5.62 6.99
N PRO A 14 -10.93 6.32 6.01
CA PRO A 14 -10.81 5.79 4.66
C PRO A 14 -9.90 4.55 4.63
N PRO A 15 -10.15 3.60 3.72
CA PRO A 15 -9.32 2.39 3.61
C PRO A 15 -7.86 2.77 3.32
N ALA A 16 -6.93 2.11 3.99
CA ALA A 16 -5.50 2.26 3.72
C ALA A 16 -5.11 1.57 2.41
N LEU A 17 -5.82 0.53 2.00
CA LEU A 17 -5.59 -0.15 0.74
C LEU A 17 -6.34 0.53 -0.40
N VAL A 18 -5.62 0.80 -1.49
CA VAL A 18 -6.19 1.20 -2.77
C VAL A 18 -5.78 0.16 -3.80
N LEU A 19 -6.74 -0.56 -4.37
CA LEU A 19 -6.45 -1.52 -5.43
C LEU A 19 -6.43 -0.81 -6.79
N ASP A 20 -5.28 -0.88 -7.47
CA ASP A 20 -5.16 -0.42 -8.86
C ASP A 20 -5.44 -1.59 -9.84
N ARG A 21 -5.27 -2.84 -9.39
CA ARG A 21 -5.71 -4.06 -10.10
C ARG A 21 -6.11 -5.16 -9.12
N ALA A 22 -7.38 -5.56 -9.16
CA ALA A 22 -7.87 -6.74 -8.45
C ALA A 22 -7.70 -8.02 -9.29
N GLN A 23 -7.69 -9.19 -8.66
CA GLN A 23 -7.62 -10.51 -9.31
C GLN A 23 -8.59 -11.46 -8.63
N ASP A 24 -9.32 -12.27 -9.41
CA ASP A 24 -10.31 -13.22 -8.87
C ASP A 24 -9.66 -14.33 -8.03
N ARG A 25 -8.46 -14.78 -8.45
CA ARG A 25 -7.66 -15.80 -7.74
C ARG A 25 -6.21 -15.31 -7.62
N PRO A 26 -5.91 -14.46 -6.62
CA PRO A 26 -4.60 -13.87 -6.49
C PRO A 26 -3.54 -14.90 -6.06
N ALA A 27 -2.43 -14.95 -6.78
CA ALA A 27 -1.26 -15.76 -6.43
C ALA A 27 -0.28 -15.01 -5.51
N ALA A 28 -0.22 -13.69 -5.63
CA ALA A 28 0.58 -12.78 -4.80
C ALA A 28 0.06 -11.34 -4.93
N ALA A 29 0.64 -10.42 -4.16
CA ALA A 29 0.36 -9.00 -4.28
C ALA A 29 1.61 -8.12 -4.23
N VAL A 30 1.52 -6.94 -4.83
CA VAL A 30 2.50 -5.87 -4.69
C VAL A 30 1.80 -4.62 -4.18
N LEU A 31 2.27 -4.08 -3.06
CA LEU A 31 1.79 -2.81 -2.53
C LEU A 31 2.85 -1.72 -2.70
N VAL A 32 2.43 -0.60 -3.26
CA VAL A 32 3.31 0.56 -3.52
C VAL A 32 3.06 1.67 -2.50
N LEU A 33 4.14 2.15 -1.88
CA LEU A 33 4.15 3.12 -0.79
C LEU A 33 4.84 4.39 -1.25
N HIS A 34 4.10 5.50 -1.29
CA HIS A 34 4.68 6.78 -1.70
C HIS A 34 5.50 7.43 -0.58
N GLY A 35 6.29 8.45 -0.93
CA GLY A 35 7.03 9.25 0.04
C GLY A 35 6.13 10.23 0.80
N GLY A 36 6.72 11.02 1.70
CA GLY A 36 5.99 12.02 2.46
C GLY A 36 6.93 13.01 3.12
N ARG A 37 6.59 13.46 4.31
CA ARG A 37 7.40 14.39 5.11
C ARG A 37 7.80 13.76 6.44
N ALA A 38 8.77 14.36 7.13
CA ALA A 38 9.03 14.00 8.53
C ALA A 38 7.78 14.30 9.37
N ASP A 39 7.20 15.49 9.21
CA ASP A 39 6.05 15.96 9.99
C ASP A 39 4.90 16.49 9.13
N GLY A 40 3.67 16.30 9.60
CA GLY A 40 2.46 16.84 9.01
C GLY A 40 1.22 15.96 9.23
N LEU A 41 0.28 16.48 10.00
CA LEU A 41 -1.00 15.82 10.32
C LEU A 41 -2.11 16.06 9.28
N ALA A 42 -1.91 16.93 8.27
CA ALA A 42 -2.88 17.01 7.20
C ALA A 42 -2.69 15.84 6.21
N PRO A 43 -3.75 15.44 5.48
CA PRO A 43 -3.63 14.40 4.48
C PRO A 43 -2.68 14.78 3.33
N PRO A 44 -2.10 13.80 2.63
CA PRO A 44 -1.41 14.06 1.37
C PRO A 44 -2.34 14.76 0.36
N SER A 45 -1.84 15.79 -0.32
CA SER A 45 -2.58 16.41 -1.43
C SER A 45 -2.81 15.42 -2.56
N ALA A 46 -3.95 15.51 -3.24
CA ALA A 46 -4.24 14.76 -4.46
C ALA A 46 -3.20 15.00 -5.57
N LEU A 47 -2.55 16.17 -5.55
CA LEU A 47 -1.48 16.57 -6.46
C LEU A 47 -0.08 16.38 -5.84
N SER A 48 0.06 15.54 -4.82
CA SER A 48 1.36 15.31 -4.18
C SER A 48 2.39 14.76 -5.17
N LEU A 49 3.52 15.45 -5.30
CA LEU A 49 4.65 15.00 -6.13
C LEU A 49 5.19 13.64 -5.68
N ALA A 50 5.15 13.36 -4.37
CA ALA A 50 5.53 12.06 -3.82
C ALA A 50 4.64 10.93 -4.36
N GLY A 51 3.32 11.14 -4.43
CA GLY A 51 2.39 10.19 -5.04
C GLY A 51 2.60 10.10 -6.55
N ALA A 52 2.78 11.23 -7.23
CA ALA A 52 3.05 11.28 -8.68
C ALA A 52 4.31 10.49 -9.05
N ARG A 53 5.38 10.58 -8.23
CA ARG A 53 6.64 9.85 -8.43
C ARG A 53 6.47 8.34 -8.46
N MET A 54 5.49 7.80 -7.73
CA MET A 54 5.24 6.36 -7.68
C MET A 54 4.29 5.85 -8.78
N ARG A 55 3.68 6.74 -9.58
CA ARG A 55 2.78 6.32 -10.68
C ARG A 55 3.51 5.46 -11.73
N PRO A 56 4.70 5.84 -12.24
CA PRO A 56 5.42 5.01 -13.21
C PRO A 56 5.79 3.64 -12.64
N PHE A 57 6.17 3.56 -11.36
CA PHE A 57 6.44 2.29 -10.68
C PHE A 57 5.19 1.41 -10.63
N THR A 58 4.06 1.98 -10.19
CA THR A 58 2.78 1.26 -10.10
C THR A 58 2.36 0.72 -11.47
N SER A 59 2.41 1.56 -12.51
CA SER A 59 2.09 1.16 -13.89
C SER A 59 3.07 0.14 -14.46
N GLY A 60 4.37 0.30 -14.21
CA GLY A 60 5.41 -0.63 -14.67
C GLY A 60 5.25 -2.01 -14.05
N ILE A 61 5.07 -2.08 -12.72
CA ILE A 61 4.75 -3.31 -11.99
C ILE A 61 3.47 -3.92 -12.56
N ALA A 62 2.46 -3.09 -12.82
CA ALA A 62 1.19 -3.58 -13.32
C ALA A 62 1.28 -4.25 -14.69
N ARG A 63 2.04 -3.63 -15.59
CA ARG A 63 2.31 -4.17 -16.91
C ARG A 63 3.16 -5.44 -16.83
N ALA A 64 4.23 -5.43 -16.05
CA ALA A 64 5.15 -6.57 -15.93
C ALA A 64 4.50 -7.81 -15.30
N THR A 65 3.46 -7.61 -14.48
CA THR A 65 2.75 -8.69 -13.77
C THR A 65 1.40 -9.05 -14.39
N ALA A 66 1.06 -8.47 -15.55
CA ALA A 66 -0.18 -8.75 -16.24
C ALA A 66 -0.28 -10.25 -16.58
N GLY A 67 -1.44 -10.87 -16.30
CA GLY A 67 -1.67 -12.30 -16.55
C GLY A 67 -1.08 -13.27 -15.51
N HIS A 68 -0.35 -12.78 -14.50
CA HIS A 68 0.32 -13.63 -13.51
C HIS A 68 -0.48 -13.82 -12.20
N GLY A 69 -1.75 -13.41 -12.17
CA GLY A 69 -2.57 -13.49 -10.95
C GLY A 69 -2.07 -12.55 -9.83
N ILE A 70 -1.38 -11.46 -10.17
CA ILE A 70 -0.81 -10.52 -9.19
C ILE A 70 -1.79 -9.38 -8.94
N VAL A 71 -2.13 -9.16 -7.67
CA VAL A 71 -2.81 -7.94 -7.22
C VAL A 71 -1.81 -6.80 -7.13
N VAL A 72 -2.18 -5.62 -7.60
CA VAL A 72 -1.37 -4.41 -7.39
C VAL A 72 -2.22 -3.35 -6.74
N GLY A 73 -1.69 -2.79 -5.66
CA GLY A 73 -2.33 -1.70 -4.96
C GLY A 73 -1.31 -0.73 -4.38
N ARG A 74 -1.85 0.27 -3.69
CA ARG A 74 -1.10 1.33 -3.03
C ARG A 74 -1.58 1.48 -1.59
N VAL A 75 -0.68 1.96 -0.75
CA VAL A 75 -1.02 2.40 0.60
C VAL A 75 -1.44 3.88 0.54
N ARG A 76 -2.63 4.18 1.05
CA ARG A 76 -3.14 5.53 1.29
C ARG A 76 -2.77 5.95 2.70
N TYR A 77 -1.95 6.98 2.82
CA TYR A 77 -1.70 7.58 4.13
C TYR A 77 -2.80 8.54 4.56
N ILE A 78 -3.19 8.46 5.83
CA ILE A 78 -4.07 9.44 6.47
C ILE A 78 -3.32 10.76 6.67
N HIS A 79 -2.05 10.68 7.04
CA HIS A 79 -1.18 11.82 7.31
C HIS A 79 -0.02 11.87 6.32
N ARG A 80 0.37 13.07 5.88
CA ARG A 80 1.53 13.24 4.98
C ARG A 80 2.87 13.01 5.69
N GLY A 81 2.89 13.10 7.02
CA GLY A 81 4.07 13.01 7.86
C GLY A 81 4.27 11.63 8.50
N TRP A 82 5.52 11.29 8.81
CA TRP A 82 5.85 10.19 9.71
C TRP A 82 5.44 10.48 11.15
N ASN A 83 5.61 11.74 11.59
CA ASN A 83 5.19 12.29 12.87
C ASN A 83 5.83 11.61 14.10
N GLY A 84 7.16 11.48 14.10
CA GLY A 84 7.94 10.96 15.22
C GLY A 84 7.54 9.55 15.63
N GLU A 85 7.29 9.33 16.93
CA GLU A 85 6.89 8.03 17.50
C GLU A 85 5.50 7.56 17.02
N ARG A 86 4.70 8.46 16.44
CA ARG A 86 3.43 8.04 15.83
C ARG A 86 3.67 7.16 14.61
N ALA A 87 4.72 7.37 13.84
CA ALA A 87 5.02 6.54 12.68
C ALA A 87 3.77 6.30 11.78
N ASP A 88 2.97 7.34 11.54
CA ASP A 88 1.60 7.17 11.00
C ASP A 88 1.59 6.40 9.68
N ALA A 89 2.58 6.64 8.80
CA ALA A 89 2.74 5.91 7.54
C ALA A 89 2.97 4.39 7.72
N ALA A 90 3.67 3.98 8.79
CA ALA A 90 3.87 2.55 9.09
C ALA A 90 2.57 1.89 9.59
N ARG A 91 1.77 2.61 10.38
CA ARG A 91 0.45 2.14 10.81
C ARG A 91 -0.50 1.97 9.64
N ASP A 92 -0.46 2.91 8.69
CA ASP A 92 -1.25 2.85 7.47
C ASP A 92 -0.79 1.69 6.57
N ALA A 93 0.52 1.41 6.51
CA ALA A 93 1.05 0.26 5.77
C ALA A 93 0.60 -1.09 6.38
N ALA A 94 0.68 -1.24 7.70
CA ALA A 94 0.18 -2.44 8.39
C ALA A 94 -1.32 -2.64 8.16
N ARG A 95 -2.10 -1.56 8.29
CA ARG A 95 -3.55 -1.60 8.06
C ARG A 95 -3.92 -1.95 6.62
N ALA A 96 -3.15 -1.47 5.63
CA ALA A 96 -3.33 -1.86 4.23
C ALA A 96 -3.05 -3.36 4.00
N LEU A 97 -2.09 -3.95 4.72
CA LEU A 97 -1.80 -5.38 4.67
C LEU A 97 -2.94 -6.19 5.29
N ASP A 98 -3.49 -5.76 6.42
CA ASP A 98 -4.66 -6.40 7.04
C ASP A 98 -5.89 -6.33 6.12
N GLU A 99 -6.13 -5.16 5.52
CA GLU A 99 -7.21 -4.97 4.54
C GLU A 99 -7.01 -5.86 3.30
N LEU A 100 -5.76 -6.03 2.83
CA LEU A 100 -5.44 -6.93 1.73
C LEU A 100 -5.67 -8.39 2.10
N ALA A 101 -5.25 -8.79 3.31
CA ALA A 101 -5.48 -10.14 3.84
C ALA A 101 -6.97 -10.48 3.88
N ALA A 102 -7.79 -9.52 4.32
CA ALA A 102 -9.23 -9.67 4.38
C ALA A 102 -9.88 -9.77 2.98
N ALA A 103 -9.34 -9.05 1.98
CA ALA A 103 -9.89 -9.03 0.63
C ALA A 103 -9.41 -10.19 -0.25
N CYS A 104 -8.17 -10.64 -0.08
CA CYS A 104 -7.49 -11.57 -0.99
C CYS A 104 -7.04 -12.88 -0.33
N GLY A 105 -7.20 -13.00 0.99
CA GLY A 105 -6.61 -14.09 1.77
C GLY A 105 -5.11 -13.91 1.99
N SER A 106 -4.49 -14.92 2.60
CA SER A 106 -3.06 -14.92 2.95
C SER A 106 -2.20 -15.23 1.72
N VAL A 107 -2.03 -14.24 0.86
CA VAL A 107 -1.11 -14.30 -0.30
C VAL A 107 0.25 -13.67 0.04
N PRO A 108 1.37 -14.11 -0.56
CA PRO A 108 2.66 -13.45 -0.39
C PRO A 108 2.64 -12.03 -0.96
N VAL A 109 3.27 -11.10 -0.24
CA VAL A 109 3.27 -9.65 -0.55
C VAL A 109 4.69 -9.14 -0.71
N VAL A 110 4.91 -8.34 -1.77
CA VAL A 110 6.10 -7.48 -1.89
C VAL A 110 5.69 -6.03 -1.66
N LEU A 111 6.43 -5.35 -0.79
CA LEU A 111 6.25 -3.91 -0.55
C LEU A 111 7.29 -3.13 -1.35
N VAL A 112 6.85 -2.12 -2.08
CA VAL A 112 7.73 -1.22 -2.85
C VAL A 112 7.52 0.20 -2.33
N GLY A 113 8.51 0.76 -1.66
CA GLY A 113 8.37 2.06 -0.99
C GLY A 113 9.50 3.03 -1.31
N HIS A 114 9.18 4.31 -1.45
CA HIS A 114 10.18 5.37 -1.63
C HIS A 114 10.24 6.32 -0.43
N SER A 115 11.44 6.66 0.05
CA SER A 115 11.67 7.59 1.17
C SER A 115 10.87 7.20 2.42
N MET A 116 9.94 8.04 2.90
CA MET A 116 9.02 7.69 4.00
C MET A 116 8.26 6.37 3.74
N GLY A 117 7.89 6.10 2.49
CA GLY A 117 7.25 4.84 2.11
C GLY A 117 8.19 3.65 2.17
N GLY A 118 9.48 3.83 1.88
CA GLY A 118 10.50 2.79 2.07
C GLY A 118 10.67 2.47 3.56
N ARG A 119 10.74 3.51 4.41
CA ARG A 119 10.75 3.35 5.87
C ARG A 119 9.49 2.64 6.38
N ALA A 120 8.31 3.02 5.90
CA ALA A 120 7.06 2.38 6.26
C ALA A 120 7.02 0.91 5.83
N ALA A 121 7.51 0.60 4.62
CA ALA A 121 7.60 -0.77 4.12
C ALA A 121 8.54 -1.64 4.98
N LEU A 122 9.71 -1.11 5.35
CA LEU A 122 10.64 -1.80 6.26
C LEU A 122 10.03 -2.00 7.65
N SER A 123 9.29 -1.02 8.17
CA SER A 123 8.60 -1.13 9.45
C SER A 123 7.50 -2.20 9.43
N ALA A 124 6.82 -2.35 8.31
CA ALA A 124 5.79 -3.37 8.10
C ALA A 124 6.33 -4.75 7.68
N ALA A 125 7.66 -4.90 7.52
CA ALA A 125 8.26 -6.12 6.99
C ALA A 125 8.05 -7.37 7.86
N ALA A 126 7.77 -7.19 9.16
CA ALA A 126 7.45 -8.28 10.08
C ALA A 126 6.04 -8.86 9.88
N HIS A 127 5.20 -8.24 9.05
CA HIS A 127 3.87 -8.76 8.78
C HIS A 127 3.94 -10.15 8.09
N PRO A 128 3.17 -11.18 8.52
CA PRO A 128 3.36 -12.58 8.07
C PRO A 128 3.26 -12.82 6.56
N GLN A 129 2.54 -11.96 5.85
CA GLN A 129 2.40 -12.05 4.40
C GLN A 129 3.58 -11.43 3.63
N VAL A 130 4.39 -10.57 4.25
CA VAL A 130 5.47 -9.87 3.55
C VAL A 130 6.62 -10.82 3.28
N ARG A 131 7.00 -10.95 2.01
CA ARG A 131 8.10 -11.80 1.53
C ARG A 131 9.26 -11.02 0.93
N GLY A 132 9.09 -9.72 0.71
CA GLY A 132 10.15 -8.86 0.21
C GLY A 132 9.81 -7.38 0.36
N VAL A 133 10.85 -6.58 0.49
CA VAL A 133 10.77 -5.11 0.51
C VAL A 133 11.77 -4.55 -0.50
N VAL A 134 11.30 -3.62 -1.33
CA VAL A 134 12.13 -2.78 -2.19
C VAL A 134 12.01 -1.35 -1.67
N ALA A 135 13.06 -0.87 -0.99
CA ALA A 135 13.13 0.49 -0.44
C ALA A 135 14.01 1.37 -1.34
N LEU A 136 13.45 2.49 -1.82
CA LEU A 136 14.05 3.43 -2.77
C LEU A 136 14.26 4.83 -2.19
#